data_AF-A0A973Y8Q7-F1
#
_entry.id   AF-A0A973Y8Q7-F1
#
_cell.length_a   1.000
_cell.length_b   1.000
_cell.length_c   1.000
_cell.angle_alpha   90.00
_cell.angle_beta   90.00
_cell.angle_gamma   90.00
#
_symmetry.space_group_name_H-M   'P 1'
#
loop_
_entity.id
_entity.type
_entity.pdbx_description
1 polymer ?
#
loop_
_entity_poly.entity_id
_entity_poly.type
_entity_poly.pdbx_seq_one_letter_code
_entity_poly.pdbx_strand_id
1 'polypeptide(L)'
;RAEPGCGKPRRARTAFTYEQLVALENKFRATRYLSVCERLSLALSLSLTETQVKIWFQNRRTKWKKQHPGADGAAPAASPAT
;
A
#
# COMPACT_ATOMS: atom_id res chain seq x y z
N ARG A 1 -24.79 28.87 -8.82
CA ARG A 1 -24.12 28.29 -10.00
C ARG A 1 -23.19 27.21 -9.49
N ALA A 2 -23.53 25.94 -9.74
CA ALA A 2 -22.81 24.78 -9.24
C ALA A 2 -21.68 24.41 -10.20
N GLU A 3 -20.48 24.14 -9.68
CA GLU A 3 -19.40 23.49 -10.43
C GLU A 3 -19.03 22.20 -9.68
N PRO A 4 -19.60 21.04 -10.06
CA PRO A 4 -19.16 19.77 -9.49
C PRO A 4 -17.84 19.40 -10.16
N GLY A 5 -16.74 19.54 -9.42
CA GLY A 5 -15.44 19.04 -9.82
C GLY A 5 -15.57 17.57 -10.25
N CYS A 6 -15.16 17.29 -11.49
CA CYS A 6 -15.11 15.97 -12.10
C CYS A 6 -14.19 15.03 -11.27
N GLY A 7 -14.77 14.51 -10.20
CA GLY A 7 -14.20 13.47 -9.37
C GLY A 7 -14.34 12.17 -10.11
N LYS A 8 -13.22 11.72 -10.72
CA LYS A 8 -13.11 10.40 -11.33
C LYS A 8 -13.79 9.39 -10.40
N PRO A 9 -14.72 8.54 -10.89
CA PRO A 9 -15.45 7.62 -10.05
C PRO A 9 -14.44 6.85 -9.20
N ARG A 10 -14.50 7.06 -7.87
CA ARG A 10 -13.66 6.33 -6.93
C ARG A 10 -13.99 4.87 -7.17
N ARG A 11 -13.05 4.12 -7.77
CA ARG A 11 -13.21 2.68 -7.96
C ARG A 11 -13.69 2.11 -6.63
N ALA A 12 -14.77 1.33 -6.69
CA ALA A 12 -15.36 0.73 -5.50
C ALA A 12 -14.25 0.09 -4.66
N ARG A 13 -14.22 0.41 -3.36
CA ARG A 13 -13.23 -0.15 -2.45
C ARG A 13 -13.46 -1.65 -2.38
N THR A 14 -12.59 -2.40 -3.05
CA THR A 14 -12.53 -3.85 -2.91
C THR A 14 -11.83 -4.17 -1.60
N ALA A 15 -12.49 -4.97 -0.74
CA ALA A 15 -11.87 -5.52 0.46
C ALA A 15 -11.08 -6.79 0.07
N PHE A 16 -9.90 -6.95 0.66
CA PHE A 16 -9.13 -8.19 0.54
C PHE A 16 -9.64 -9.22 1.53
N THR A 17 -9.63 -10.50 1.15
CA THR A 17 -9.94 -11.60 2.08
C THR A 17 -8.86 -11.75 3.13
N TYR A 18 -9.16 -12.46 4.22
CA TYR A 18 -8.17 -12.74 5.27
C TYR A 18 -6.95 -13.48 4.71
N GLU A 19 -7.16 -14.50 3.89
CA GLU A 19 -6.06 -15.28 3.29
C GLU A 19 -5.17 -14.43 2.39
N GLN A 20 -5.77 -13.53 1.59
CA GLN A 20 -5.01 -12.57 0.78
C GLN A 20 -4.15 -11.65 1.64
N LEU A 21 -4.70 -11.13 2.75
CA LEU A 21 -3.96 -10.28 3.68
C LEU A 21 -2.80 -11.02 4.34
N VAL A 22 -3.01 -12.26 4.76
CA VAL A 22 -1.96 -13.11 5.36
C VAL A 22 -0.82 -13.31 4.38
N ALA A 23 -1.11 -13.67 3.13
CA ALA A 23 -0.09 -13.88 2.10
C ALA A 23 0.67 -12.58 1.77
N LEU A 24 -0.04 -11.46 1.62
CA LEU A 24 0.55 -10.14 1.39
C LEU A 24 1.49 -9.72 2.55
N GLU A 25 1.06 -9.93 3.80
CA GLU A 25 1.86 -9.63 4.99
C GLU A 25 3.08 -10.55 5.09
N ASN A 26 2.92 -11.85 4.79
CA ASN A 26 4.02 -12.79 4.80
C ASN A 26 5.10 -12.39 3.78
N LYS A 27 4.69 -12.04 2.55
CA LYS A 27 5.62 -11.53 1.53
C LYS A 27 6.28 -10.21 1.98
N PHE A 28 5.54 -9.31 2.63
CA PHE A 28 6.07 -8.04 3.12
C PHE A 28 7.16 -8.21 4.19
N ARG A 29 7.02 -9.22 5.07
CA ARG A 29 8.03 -9.55 6.08
C ARG A 29 9.34 -10.01 5.43
N ALA A 30 9.26 -10.75 4.32
CA ALA A 30 10.43 -11.18 3.55
C ALA A 30 11.06 -10.02 2.77
N THR A 31 10.25 -9.17 2.13
CA THR A 31 10.73 -7.98 1.42
C THR A 31 9.73 -6.83 1.46
N ARG A 32 10.21 -5.63 1.79
CA ARG A 32 9.39 -4.40 1.86
C ARG A 32 9.07 -3.83 0.46
N TYR A 33 9.79 -4.28 -0.56
CA TYR A 33 9.70 -3.81 -1.94
C TYR A 33 9.67 -4.99 -2.90
N LEU A 34 8.76 -4.96 -3.87
CA LEU A 34 8.64 -6.02 -4.88
C LEU A 34 9.14 -5.54 -6.23
N SER A 35 9.93 -6.40 -6.87
CA SER A 35 10.23 -6.33 -8.29
C SER A 35 8.96 -6.50 -9.13
N VAL A 36 9.00 -6.10 -10.40
CA VAL A 36 7.84 -6.23 -11.30
C VAL A 36 7.39 -7.70 -11.42
N CYS A 37 8.33 -8.61 -11.65
CA CYS A 37 8.05 -10.05 -11.76
C CYS A 37 7.42 -10.63 -10.48
N GLU A 38 7.94 -10.26 -9.30
CA GLU A 38 7.41 -10.73 -8.03
C GLU A 38 5.98 -10.23 -7.78
N ARG A 39 5.71 -8.98 -8.16
CA ARG A 39 4.39 -8.38 -8.02
C ARG A 39 3.37 -9.07 -8.92
N LEU A 40 3.74 -9.37 -10.17
CA LEU A 40 2.90 -10.12 -11.11
C LEU A 40 2.62 -11.53 -10.59
N SER A 41 3.65 -12.25 -10.14
CA SER A 41 3.50 -13.59 -9.57
C SER A 41 2.56 -13.60 -8.36
N LEU A 42 2.72 -12.65 -7.43
CA LEU A 42 1.87 -12.54 -6.25
C LEU A 42 0.42 -12.16 -6.61
N ALA A 43 0.24 -11.27 -7.59
CA ALA A 43 -1.08 -10.87 -8.07
C ALA A 43 -1.85 -12.08 -8.63
N LEU A 44 -1.21 -12.89 -9.47
CA LEU A 44 -1.79 -14.11 -10.03
C LEU A 44 -2.15 -15.12 -8.93
N SER A 45 -1.24 -15.36 -7.98
CA SER A 45 -1.48 -16.32 -6.89
C SER A 45 -2.62 -15.93 -5.95
N LEU A 46 -2.94 -14.64 -5.84
CA LEU A 46 -3.99 -14.13 -4.95
C LEU A 46 -5.28 -13.73 -5.68
N SER A 47 -5.33 -13.95 -6.99
CA SER A 47 -6.43 -13.48 -7.87
C SER A 47 -6.68 -11.97 -7.71
N LEU A 48 -5.58 -11.20 -7.66
CA LEU A 48 -5.59 -9.75 -7.59
C LEU A 48 -4.95 -9.17 -8.85
N THR A 49 -5.14 -7.87 -9.08
CA THR A 49 -4.40 -7.14 -10.12
C THR A 49 -3.06 -6.68 -9.59
N GLU A 50 -2.08 -6.53 -10.49
CA GLU A 50 -0.77 -5.97 -10.16
C GLU A 50 -0.89 -4.62 -9.44
N THR A 51 -1.86 -3.79 -9.88
CA THR A 51 -2.11 -2.47 -9.27
C THR A 51 -2.62 -2.59 -7.84
N GLN A 52 -3.47 -3.55 -7.52
CA GLN A 52 -3.93 -3.78 -6.14
C GLN A 52 -2.78 -4.19 -5.22
N VAL A 53 -1.91 -5.10 -5.68
CA VAL A 53 -0.70 -5.49 -4.93
C VAL A 53 0.23 -4.28 -4.75
N LYS A 54 0.44 -3.47 -5.79
CA LYS A 54 1.24 -2.23 -5.72
C LYS A 54 0.70 -1.27 -4.66
N ILE A 55 -0.59 -1.00 -4.68
CA ILE A 55 -1.26 -0.08 -3.74
C ILE A 55 -1.18 -0.63 -2.32
N TRP A 56 -1.41 -1.94 -2.13
CA TRP A 56 -1.30 -2.56 -0.81
C TRP A 56 0.10 -2.43 -0.24
N PHE A 57 1.15 -2.74 -1.01
CA PHE A 57 2.54 -2.59 -0.57
C PHE A 57 2.91 -1.15 -0.26
N GLN A 58 2.41 -0.18 -1.04
CA GLN A 58 2.61 1.24 -0.75
C GLN A 58 1.96 1.65 0.58
N ASN A 59 0.71 1.27 0.80
CA ASN A 59 0.00 1.54 2.05
C ASN A 59 0.67 0.84 3.24
N ARG A 60 1.14 -0.38 3.04
CA ARG A 60 1.83 -1.16 4.07
C ARG A 60 3.13 -0.50 4.51
N ARG A 61 3.96 -0.01 3.57
CA ARG A 61 5.18 0.76 3.90
C ARG A 61 4.85 2.04 4.69
N THR A 62 3.84 2.79 4.28
CA THR A 62 3.41 3.99 5.02
C THR A 62 3.03 3.66 6.47
N LYS A 63 2.24 2.59 6.68
CA LYS A 63 1.88 2.12 8.02
C LYS A 63 3.10 1.66 8.81
N TRP A 64 3.98 0.89 8.19
CA TRP A 64 5.20 0.38 8.83
C TRP A 64 6.11 1.53 9.29
N LYS A 65 6.31 2.55 8.46
CA LYS A 65 7.08 3.75 8.81
C LYS A 65 6.48 4.51 9.98
N LYS A 66 5.15 4.64 10.03
CA LYS A 66 4.45 5.28 11.17
C LYS A 66 4.61 4.49 12.47
N GLN A 67 4.70 3.16 12.39
CA GLN A 67 4.86 2.28 13.55
C GLN A 67 6.31 2.14 14.04
N HIS A 68 7.29 2.42 13.16
CA HIS A 68 8.71 2.35 13.48
C HIS A 68 9.41 3.69 13.18
N PRO A 69 9.08 4.76 13.93
CA PRO A 69 9.76 6.04 13.80
C PRO A 69 11.22 5.87 14.25
N GLY A 70 12.14 5.66 13.30
CA GLY A 70 13.57 5.48 13.56
C GLY A 70 14.24 4.31 12.83
N ALA A 71 13.49 3.44 12.16
CA ALA A 71 14.07 2.30 11.42
C ALA A 71 14.53 2.66 9.99
N ASP A 72 14.22 3.87 9.54
CA ASP A 72 14.71 4.46 8.29
C ASP A 72 15.15 5.87 8.66
N GLY A 73 16.44 6.20 8.49
CA GLY A 73 17.06 7.46 8.89
C GLY A 73 16.59 8.69 8.10
N ALA A 74 15.28 8.89 7.99
CA ALA A 74 14.66 10.12 7.54
C ALA A 74 13.96 10.76 8.74
N ALA A 75 14.64 11.75 9.31
CA ALA A 75 14.21 12.58 10.43
C ALA A 75 12.75 13.04 10.31
N PRO A 76 12.03 13.18 11.44
CA PRO A 76 10.75 13.84 11.46
C PRO A 76 10.98 15.35 11.29
N ALA A 77 10.92 15.85 10.06
CA ALA A 77 10.61 17.26 9.83
C ALA A 77 9.11 17.47 10.09
N ALA A 78 8.73 17.39 11.36
CA ALA A 78 7.46 17.88 11.87
C ALA A 78 7.78 18.82 13.02
N SER A 79 8.25 20.02 12.67
CA SER A 79 8.16 21.16 13.57
C SER A 79 6.68 21.54 13.73
N PRO A 80 6.17 21.71 14.96
CA PRO A 80 4.94 22.45 15.21
C PRO A 80 5.30 23.90 15.59
N ALA A 81 4.95 24.86 14.73
CA ALA A 81 4.90 26.32 14.98
C ALA A 81 4.51 26.97 13.63
N THR A 82 3.49 27.81 13.45
CA THR A 82 2.73 28.73 14.31
C THR A 82 1.32 28.84 13.74
#